data_AF-A0A537VZL3-F1
#
_entry.id   AF-A0A537VZL3-F1
#
_cell.length_a   1.000
_cell.length_b   1.000
_cell.length_c   1.000
_cell.angle_alpha   90.00
_cell.angle_beta   90.00
_cell.angle_gamma   90.00
#
_symmetry.space_group_name_H-M   'P 1'
#
loop_
_entity.id
_entity.type
_entity.pdbx_description
1 polymer ?
#
loop_
_entity_poly.entity_id
_entity_poly.type
_entity_poly.pdbx_seq_one_letter_code
_entity_poly.pdbx_strand_id
1 'polypeptide(L)'
;MRWRGATPKRRTGCIPTPESAWGRESVSAFVTAGAGFLLAVLWFDLMFDVQVLPHRRAGTLPEGVLASIAGYYRRVTTSARPMNRLIATVMVATLAAIVIEIVRGEPRQWVAWASLVLAAGAIALAAVRIVPRAVRLGARTDGPERQSMLAMEIFRGHVVCAALIAALLVLQLSFA
;
A
#
# COMPACT_ATOMS: atom_id res chain seq x y z
N MET A 1 8.19 65.91 23.08
CA MET A 1 8.43 64.47 23.31
C MET A 1 7.27 63.69 22.68
N ARG A 2 7.53 62.99 21.56
CA ARG A 2 6.52 62.43 20.66
C ARG A 2 6.41 60.92 20.88
N TRP A 3 5.30 60.47 21.48
CA TRP A 3 4.95 59.06 21.64
C TRP A 3 4.80 58.40 20.26
N ARG A 4 5.63 57.40 19.95
CA ARG A 4 5.41 56.49 18.81
C ARG A 4 4.69 55.26 19.33
N GLY A 5 3.37 55.22 19.15
CA GLY A 5 2.59 53.99 19.26
C GLY A 5 2.97 53.06 18.11
N ALA A 6 3.67 51.97 18.42
CA ALA A 6 3.83 50.86 17.50
C ALA A 6 2.50 50.11 17.40
N THR A 7 1.87 50.17 16.24
CA THR A 7 0.68 49.38 15.94
C THR A 7 1.07 47.90 15.81
N PRO A 8 0.36 46.97 16.47
CA PRO A 8 0.60 45.55 16.24
C PRO A 8 0.12 45.19 14.84
N LYS A 9 1.07 44.74 14.01
CA LYS A 9 0.82 44.18 12.68
C LYS A 9 -0.07 42.94 12.86
N ARG A 10 -1.39 43.09 12.75
CA ARG A 10 -2.34 41.96 12.66
C ARG A 10 -1.82 41.06 11.55
N ARG A 11 -1.33 39.88 11.92
CA ARG A 11 -1.19 38.78 10.97
C ARG A 11 -2.60 38.50 10.49
N THR A 12 -2.88 38.84 9.24
CA THR A 12 -4.04 38.37 8.50
C THR A 12 -3.96 36.85 8.45
N GLY A 13 -4.47 36.21 9.51
CA GLY A 13 -4.83 34.81 9.47
C GLY A 13 -5.93 34.69 8.43
N CYS A 14 -5.59 34.11 7.29
CA CYS A 14 -6.60 33.58 6.37
C CYS A 14 -7.45 32.63 7.21
N ILE A 15 -8.71 33.01 7.46
CA ILE A 15 -9.70 32.09 8.00
C ILE A 15 -9.80 30.98 6.95
N PRO A 16 -9.45 29.72 7.25
CA PRO A 16 -9.67 28.63 6.31
C PRO A 16 -11.17 28.60 6.02
N THR A 17 -11.55 28.79 4.75
CA THR A 17 -12.95 28.64 4.34
C THR A 17 -13.40 27.23 4.70
N PRO A 18 -14.62 27.05 5.23
CA PRO A 18 -15.13 25.74 5.63
C PRO A 18 -15.01 24.72 4.49
N GLU A 19 -15.25 25.13 3.23
CA GLU A 19 -15.05 24.27 2.06
C GLU A 19 -13.65 23.61 1.98
N SER A 20 -12.61 24.30 2.42
CA SER A 20 -11.24 23.75 2.43
C SER A 20 -11.03 22.70 3.52
N ALA A 21 -11.67 22.84 4.69
CA ALA A 21 -11.53 21.89 5.79
C ALA A 21 -12.21 20.56 5.48
N TRP A 22 -13.40 20.62 4.91
CA TRP A 22 -14.19 19.45 4.53
C TRP A 22 -13.50 18.68 3.40
N GLY A 23 -12.87 19.41 2.48
CA GLY A 23 -12.06 18.82 1.41
C GLY A 23 -10.78 18.13 1.89
N ARG A 24 -10.21 18.51 3.04
CA ARG A 24 -9.01 17.87 3.62
C ARG A 24 -9.33 16.59 4.35
N GLU A 25 -10.32 16.65 5.25
CA GLU A 25 -10.80 15.47 6.00
C GLU A 25 -11.27 14.37 5.04
N SER A 26 -11.95 14.73 3.96
CA SER A 26 -12.41 13.78 2.93
C SER A 26 -11.25 13.07 2.21
N VAL A 27 -10.14 13.78 1.95
CA VAL A 27 -8.98 13.19 1.24
C VAL A 27 -8.20 12.26 2.17
N SER A 28 -7.95 12.67 3.42
CA SER A 28 -7.31 11.82 4.42
C SER A 28 -8.13 10.55 4.71
N ALA A 29 -9.46 10.68 4.85
CA ALA A 29 -10.37 9.55 5.00
C ALA A 29 -10.29 8.59 3.81
N PHE A 30 -10.20 9.12 2.59
CA PHE A 30 -10.06 8.32 1.38
C PHE A 30 -8.71 7.57 1.32
N VAL A 31 -7.60 8.23 1.65
CA VAL A 31 -6.27 7.59 1.71
C VAL A 31 -6.26 6.49 2.77
N THR A 32 -6.81 6.77 3.95
CA THR A 32 -6.90 5.82 5.06
C THR A 32 -7.76 4.60 4.71
N ALA A 33 -8.92 4.81 4.08
CA ALA A 33 -9.79 3.74 3.61
C ALA A 33 -9.11 2.90 2.51
N GLY A 34 -8.43 3.55 1.56
CA GLY A 34 -7.66 2.87 0.51
C GLY A 34 -6.50 2.04 1.09
N ALA A 35 -5.76 2.60 2.05
CA ALA A 35 -4.69 1.89 2.75
C ALA A 35 -5.21 0.68 3.53
N GLY A 36 -6.32 0.83 4.25
CA GLY A 36 -6.99 -0.27 4.94
C GLY A 36 -7.45 -1.37 3.99
N PHE A 37 -8.03 -1.00 2.84
CA PHE A 37 -8.40 -1.95 1.80
C PHE A 37 -7.18 -2.71 1.24
N LEU A 38 -6.09 -2.01 0.90
CA LEU A 38 -4.87 -2.65 0.41
C LEU A 38 -4.24 -3.57 1.46
N LEU A 39 -4.28 -3.19 2.74
CA LEU A 39 -3.83 -4.04 3.84
C LEU A 39 -4.69 -5.31 3.96
N ALA A 40 -6.01 -5.18 3.80
CA ALA A 40 -6.91 -6.33 3.81
C ALA A 40 -6.64 -7.31 2.64
N VAL A 41 -6.35 -6.79 1.45
CA VAL A 41 -5.95 -7.60 0.29
C VAL A 41 -4.64 -8.35 0.59
N LEU A 42 -3.63 -7.64 1.10
CA LEU A 42 -2.35 -8.25 1.48
C LEU A 42 -2.50 -9.30 2.58
N TRP A 43 -3.46 -9.12 3.49
CA TRP A 43 -3.77 -10.13 4.50
C TRP A 43 -4.30 -11.43 3.88
N PHE A 44 -5.17 -11.34 2.87
CA PHE A 44 -5.61 -12.53 2.13
C PHE A 44 -4.45 -13.23 1.44
N ASP A 45 -3.52 -12.50 0.82
CA ASP A 45 -2.31 -13.08 0.22
C ASP A 45 -1.46 -13.79 1.30
N LEU A 46 -1.23 -13.14 2.44
CA LEU A 46 -0.45 -13.68 3.56
C LEU A 46 -1.04 -14.94 4.18
N MET A 47 -2.37 -15.08 4.21
CA MET A 47 -3.05 -16.29 4.70
C MET A 47 -2.59 -17.55 3.94
N PHE A 48 -2.32 -17.42 2.63
CA PHE A 48 -1.80 -18.53 1.83
C PHE A 48 -0.27 -18.61 1.91
N ASP A 49 0.41 -17.47 1.83
CA ASP A 49 1.87 -17.45 1.79
C ASP A 49 2.53 -17.88 3.10
N VAL A 50 1.88 -17.71 4.26
CA VAL A 50 2.46 -18.12 5.56
C VAL A 50 2.71 -19.63 5.64
N GLN A 51 2.10 -20.43 4.76
CA GLN A 51 2.35 -21.88 4.64
C GLN A 51 3.82 -22.21 4.30
N VAL A 52 4.59 -21.24 3.77
CA VAL A 52 6.03 -21.40 3.49
C VAL A 52 6.89 -21.36 4.76
N LEU A 53 6.40 -20.74 5.83
CA LEU A 53 7.18 -20.41 7.04
C LEU A 53 7.72 -21.65 7.79
N PRO A 54 6.91 -22.72 8.00
CA PRO A 54 7.39 -23.94 8.65
C PRO A 54 8.48 -24.66 7.84
N HIS A 55 8.50 -24.47 6.52
CA HIS A 55 9.34 -25.21 5.58
C HIS A 55 10.54 -24.41 5.06
N ARG A 56 10.75 -23.18 5.56
CA ARG A 56 11.80 -22.25 5.09
C ARG A 56 13.24 -22.78 5.18
N ARG A 57 13.49 -23.81 5.98
CA ARG A 57 14.81 -24.45 6.15
C ARG A 57 14.98 -25.73 5.33
N ALA A 58 13.89 -26.29 4.81
CA ALA A 58 13.89 -27.56 4.09
C ALA A 58 14.31 -27.43 2.62
N GLY A 59 14.49 -26.20 2.12
CA GLY A 59 14.90 -25.90 0.73
C GLY A 59 13.76 -26.07 -0.29
N THR A 60 12.98 -27.14 -0.17
CA THR A 60 11.84 -27.47 -1.03
C THR A 60 10.56 -27.56 -0.21
N LEU A 61 9.51 -26.90 -0.70
CA LEU A 61 8.19 -26.93 -0.06
C LEU A 61 7.47 -28.25 -0.39
N PRO A 62 6.68 -28.81 0.54
CA PRO A 62 5.82 -29.96 0.25
C PRO A 62 4.85 -29.66 -0.89
N GLU A 63 4.59 -30.65 -1.74
CA GLU A 63 3.72 -30.49 -2.91
C GLU A 63 2.30 -30.01 -2.54
N GLY A 64 1.76 -30.42 -1.39
CA GLY A 64 0.47 -29.93 -0.91
C GLY A 64 0.45 -28.41 -0.65
N VAL A 65 1.55 -27.86 -0.13
CA VAL A 65 1.70 -26.41 0.10
C VAL A 65 1.86 -25.69 -1.24
N LEU A 66 2.70 -26.20 -2.15
CA LEU A 66 2.86 -25.63 -3.48
C LEU A 66 1.55 -25.65 -4.29
N ALA A 67 0.81 -26.75 -4.25
CA ALA A 67 -0.48 -26.88 -4.93
C ALA A 67 -1.52 -25.89 -4.37
N SER A 68 -1.54 -25.69 -3.04
CA SER A 68 -2.40 -24.71 -2.38
C SER A 68 -2.09 -23.28 -2.84
N ILE A 69 -0.82 -22.87 -2.74
CA ILE A 69 -0.35 -21.52 -3.12
C ILE A 69 -0.50 -21.28 -4.63
N ALA A 70 -0.08 -22.22 -5.46
CA ALA A 70 -0.21 -22.10 -6.92
C ALA A 70 -1.67 -22.10 -7.37
N GLY A 71 -2.53 -22.89 -6.72
CA GLY A 71 -3.98 -22.90 -6.99
C GLY A 71 -4.64 -21.56 -6.64
N TYR A 72 -4.22 -20.92 -5.55
CA TYR A 72 -4.63 -19.56 -5.19
C TYR A 72 -4.19 -18.55 -6.26
N TYR A 73 -2.88 -18.47 -6.55
CA TYR A 73 -2.36 -17.49 -7.51
C TYR A 73 -2.86 -17.72 -8.93
N ARG A 74 -3.08 -18.98 -9.34
CA ARG A 74 -3.74 -19.27 -10.62
C ARG A 74 -5.13 -18.64 -10.68
N ARG A 75 -5.99 -18.84 -9.67
CA ARG A 75 -7.33 -18.21 -9.64
C ARG A 75 -7.27 -16.69 -9.63
N VAL A 76 -6.35 -16.12 -8.84
CA VAL A 76 -6.16 -14.66 -8.78
C VAL A 76 -5.69 -14.10 -10.12
N THR A 77 -4.76 -14.78 -10.79
CA THR A 77 -4.17 -14.31 -12.06
C THR A 77 -5.05 -14.61 -13.29
N THR A 78 -5.80 -15.72 -13.30
CA THR A 78 -6.61 -16.12 -14.47
C THR A 78 -8.08 -15.72 -14.35
N SER A 79 -8.67 -15.83 -13.17
CA SER A 79 -10.12 -15.81 -12.99
C SER A 79 -10.62 -14.55 -12.28
N ALA A 80 -9.76 -13.86 -11.51
CA ALA A 80 -10.15 -12.70 -10.72
C ALA A 80 -9.94 -11.35 -11.44
N ARG A 81 -10.12 -11.29 -12.77
CA ARG A 81 -9.97 -10.06 -13.57
C ARG A 81 -10.78 -8.85 -13.05
N PRO A 82 -12.05 -8.97 -12.63
CA PRO A 82 -12.75 -7.82 -12.03
C PRO A 82 -12.14 -7.38 -10.69
N MET A 83 -11.68 -8.33 -9.87
CA MET A 83 -11.08 -8.03 -8.56
C MET A 83 -9.69 -7.38 -8.70
N ASN A 84 -8.86 -7.84 -9.63
CA ASN A 84 -7.56 -7.23 -9.89
C ASN A 84 -7.69 -5.80 -10.44
N ARG A 85 -8.71 -5.54 -11.28
CA ARG A 85 -9.02 -4.16 -11.74
C ARG A 85 -9.44 -3.26 -10.58
N LEU A 86 -10.20 -3.77 -9.61
CA LEU A 86 -10.57 -3.01 -8.42
C LEU A 86 -9.33 -2.65 -7.60
N ILE A 87 -8.45 -3.62 -7.31
CA ILE A 87 -7.21 -3.39 -6.57
C ILE A 87 -6.35 -2.33 -7.28
N ALA A 88 -6.12 -2.46 -8.58
CA ALA A 88 -5.37 -1.49 -9.36
C ALA A 88 -6.01 -0.11 -9.33
N THR A 89 -7.35 -0.03 -9.41
CA THR A 89 -8.09 1.23 -9.31
C THR A 89 -7.88 1.88 -7.94
N VAL A 90 -7.97 1.11 -6.85
CA VAL A 90 -7.75 1.62 -5.50
C VAL A 90 -6.30 2.09 -5.33
N MET A 91 -5.30 1.34 -5.80
CA MET A 91 -3.91 1.76 -5.77
C MET A 91 -3.69 3.12 -6.45
N VAL A 92 -4.23 3.29 -7.66
CA VAL A 92 -4.12 4.54 -8.43
C VAL A 92 -4.87 5.67 -7.72
N ALA A 93 -6.08 5.42 -7.23
CA ALA A 93 -6.87 6.42 -6.53
C ALA A 93 -6.20 6.87 -5.22
N THR A 94 -5.61 5.94 -4.46
CA THR A 94 -4.84 6.27 -3.24
C THR A 94 -3.63 7.12 -3.57
N LEU A 95 -2.87 6.79 -4.63
CA LEU A 95 -1.75 7.64 -5.07
C LEU A 95 -2.22 9.03 -5.51
N ALA A 96 -3.30 9.10 -6.29
CA ALA A 96 -3.86 10.39 -6.73
C ALA A 96 -4.30 11.25 -5.54
N ALA A 97 -4.94 10.65 -4.53
CA ALA A 97 -5.34 11.33 -3.31
C ALA A 97 -4.13 11.89 -2.55
N ILE A 98 -3.05 11.11 -2.40
CA ILE A 98 -1.80 11.59 -1.77
C ILE A 98 -1.17 12.75 -2.57
N VAL A 99 -1.16 12.67 -3.91
CA VAL A 99 -0.67 13.77 -4.76
C VAL A 99 -1.51 15.03 -4.57
N ILE A 100 -2.82 14.90 -4.42
CA ILE A 100 -3.72 16.02 -4.13
C ILE A 100 -3.39 16.66 -2.77
N GLU A 101 -3.08 15.87 -1.72
CA GLU A 101 -2.62 16.40 -0.42
C GLU A 101 -1.33 17.22 -0.58
N ILE A 102 -0.38 16.74 -1.39
CA ILE A 102 0.88 17.45 -1.67
C ILE A 102 0.61 18.79 -2.37
N VAL A 103 -0.21 18.78 -3.42
CA VAL A 103 -0.51 19.99 -4.24
C VAL A 103 -1.31 21.02 -3.44
N ARG A 104 -2.18 20.59 -2.54
CA ARG A 104 -2.98 21.49 -1.67
C ARG A 104 -2.14 22.17 -0.58
N GLY A 105 -0.90 21.75 -0.38
CA GLY A 105 0.03 22.41 0.53
C GLY A 105 -0.34 22.23 2.00
N GLU A 106 -0.71 21.01 2.40
CA GLU A 106 -1.02 20.68 3.79
C GLU A 106 0.07 21.17 4.76
N PRO A 107 -0.27 21.63 5.98
CA PRO A 107 0.67 22.22 6.92
C PRO A 107 1.80 21.25 7.32
N ARG A 108 1.65 19.96 7.01
CA ARG A 108 2.60 18.90 7.32
C ARG A 108 3.00 18.12 6.07
N GLN A 109 3.51 18.84 5.07
CA GLN A 109 3.95 18.31 3.76
C GLN A 109 4.86 17.07 3.84
N TRP A 110 5.68 16.94 4.90
CA TRP A 110 6.53 15.76 5.09
C TRP A 110 5.72 14.46 5.24
N VAL A 111 4.53 14.50 5.85
CA VAL A 111 3.62 13.34 5.98
C VAL A 111 3.14 12.91 4.60
N ALA A 112 2.73 13.86 3.76
CA ALA A 112 2.25 13.57 2.42
C ALA A 112 3.35 12.97 1.53
N TRP A 113 4.58 13.50 1.61
CA TRP A 113 5.75 12.91 0.93
C TRP A 113 6.12 11.53 1.45
N ALA A 114 6.12 11.32 2.77
CA ALA A 114 6.37 10.01 3.37
C ALA A 114 5.30 8.99 2.95
N SER A 115 4.02 9.36 2.99
CA SER A 115 2.90 8.55 2.48
C SER A 115 3.09 8.20 1.00
N LEU A 116 3.52 9.17 0.18
CA LEU A 116 3.76 8.91 -1.24
C LEU A 116 4.86 7.87 -1.44
N VAL A 117 5.99 8.01 -0.74
CA VAL A 117 7.11 7.06 -0.83
C VAL A 117 6.70 5.66 -0.36
N LEU A 118 5.95 5.55 0.74
CA LEU A 118 5.45 4.28 1.26
C LEU A 118 4.48 3.61 0.28
N ALA A 119 3.48 4.34 -0.21
CA ALA A 119 2.48 3.85 -1.16
C ALA A 119 3.12 3.45 -2.49
N ALA A 120 3.91 4.35 -3.10
CA ALA A 120 4.57 4.11 -4.37
C ALA A 120 5.58 2.95 -4.26
N GLY A 121 6.32 2.86 -3.15
CA GLY A 121 7.23 1.76 -2.88
C GLY A 121 6.53 0.41 -2.82
N ALA A 122 5.41 0.32 -2.09
CA ALA A 122 4.62 -0.91 -2.01
C ALA A 122 4.02 -1.31 -3.36
N ILE A 123 3.45 -0.34 -4.08
CA ILE A 123 2.82 -0.57 -5.40
C ILE A 123 3.87 -1.00 -6.43
N ALA A 124 5.02 -0.33 -6.48
CA ALA A 124 6.11 -0.68 -7.39
C ALA A 124 6.67 -2.08 -7.07
N LEU A 125 6.85 -2.41 -5.79
CA LEU A 125 7.30 -3.74 -5.38
C LEU A 125 6.31 -4.82 -5.83
N ALA A 126 5.01 -4.60 -5.62
CA ALA A 126 3.96 -5.51 -6.04
C ALA A 126 3.95 -5.70 -7.57
N ALA A 127 3.93 -4.62 -8.33
CA ALA A 127 3.83 -4.66 -9.78
C ALA A 127 5.07 -5.27 -10.45
N VAL A 128 6.28 -4.88 -10.01
CA VAL A 128 7.53 -5.26 -10.67
C VAL A 128 8.00 -6.65 -10.25
N ARG A 129 7.80 -7.02 -8.98
CA ARG A 129 8.36 -8.26 -8.44
C ARG A 129 7.33 -9.33 -8.14
N ILE A 130 6.21 -8.98 -7.52
CA ILE A 130 5.26 -9.96 -7.01
C ILE A 130 4.40 -10.53 -8.14
N VAL A 131 3.80 -9.67 -8.97
CA VAL A 131 2.89 -10.08 -10.04
C VAL A 131 3.54 -11.04 -11.04
N PRO A 132 4.73 -10.77 -11.62
CA PRO A 132 5.34 -11.69 -12.57
C PRO A 132 5.68 -13.05 -11.96
N ARG A 133 6.10 -13.06 -10.69
CA ARG A 133 6.43 -14.30 -9.95
C ARG A 133 5.18 -15.12 -9.64
N ALA A 134 4.09 -14.45 -9.23
CA ALA A 134 2.81 -15.10 -8.98
C ALA A 134 2.22 -15.73 -10.24
N VAL A 135 2.33 -15.06 -11.39
CA VAL A 135 1.93 -15.61 -12.69
C VAL A 135 2.75 -16.86 -13.03
N ARG A 136 4.08 -16.82 -12.88
CA ARG A 136 4.95 -17.98 -13.10
C ARG A 136 4.63 -19.15 -12.17
N LEU A 137 4.44 -18.87 -10.88
CA LEU A 137 4.10 -19.88 -9.89
C LEU A 137 2.73 -20.50 -10.16
N GLY A 138 1.73 -19.68 -10.51
CA GLY A 138 0.37 -20.13 -10.86
C GLY A 138 0.32 -20.91 -12.19
N ALA A 139 1.23 -20.64 -13.12
CA ALA A 139 1.38 -21.41 -14.36
C ALA A 139 2.00 -22.80 -14.13
N ARG A 140 2.69 -23.01 -12.99
CA ARG A 140 3.35 -24.27 -12.60
C ARG A 140 4.31 -24.83 -13.67
N THR A 141 4.98 -23.94 -14.42
CA THR A 141 5.90 -24.32 -15.50
C THR A 141 7.32 -24.66 -15.00
N ASP A 142 7.69 -24.17 -13.83
CA ASP A 142 9.02 -24.35 -13.24
C ASP A 142 9.11 -25.65 -12.39
N GLY A 143 10.31 -26.19 -12.14
CA GLY A 143 10.51 -27.33 -11.23
C GLY A 143 10.21 -27.01 -9.75
N PRO A 144 10.05 -28.02 -8.89
CA PRO A 144 9.60 -27.85 -7.49
C PRO A 144 10.56 -27.00 -6.64
N GLU A 145 11.88 -27.07 -6.86
CA GLU A 145 12.83 -26.22 -6.14
C GLU A 145 12.62 -24.74 -6.53
N ARG A 146 12.41 -24.48 -7.82
CA ARG A 146 12.23 -23.11 -8.32
C ARG A 146 10.87 -22.55 -7.92
N GLN A 147 9.80 -23.36 -7.91
CA GLN A 147 8.51 -22.97 -7.37
C GLN A 147 8.60 -22.61 -5.88
N SER A 148 9.38 -23.38 -5.11
CA SER A 148 9.63 -23.11 -3.69
C SER A 148 10.36 -21.78 -3.46
N MET A 149 11.40 -21.50 -4.26
CA MET A 149 12.09 -20.20 -4.24
C MET A 149 11.13 -19.05 -4.55
N LEU A 150 10.33 -19.17 -5.61
CA LEU A 150 9.35 -18.15 -5.99
C LEU A 150 8.34 -17.89 -4.89
N ALA A 151 7.78 -18.93 -4.26
CA ALA A 151 6.84 -18.80 -3.16
C ALA A 151 7.44 -18.05 -1.96
N MET A 152 8.69 -18.36 -1.59
CA MET A 152 9.39 -17.64 -0.51
C MET A 152 9.70 -16.18 -0.88
N GLU A 153 10.05 -15.91 -2.14
CA GLU A 153 10.29 -14.54 -2.63
C GLU A 153 9.01 -13.70 -2.65
N ILE A 154 7.88 -14.31 -3.04
CA ILE A 154 6.54 -13.69 -3.01
C ILE A 154 6.15 -13.37 -1.57
N PHE A 155 6.24 -14.35 -0.65
CA PHE A 155 5.95 -14.15 0.77
C PHE A 155 6.74 -12.97 1.36
N ARG A 156 8.06 -12.91 1.11
CA ARG A 156 8.91 -11.80 1.60
C ARG A 156 8.48 -10.46 0.99
N GLY A 157 8.11 -10.46 -0.29
CA GLY A 157 7.55 -9.28 -0.95
C GLY A 157 6.26 -8.79 -0.29
N HIS A 158 5.32 -9.69 -0.02
CA HIS A 158 4.06 -9.37 0.64
C HIS A 158 4.25 -8.87 2.07
N VAL A 159 5.17 -9.43 2.85
CA VAL A 159 5.49 -8.92 4.19
C VAL A 159 6.03 -7.49 4.13
N VAL A 160 6.91 -7.18 3.17
CA VAL A 160 7.43 -5.82 2.98
C VAL A 160 6.31 -4.87 2.54
N CYS A 161 5.47 -5.25 1.58
CA CYS A 161 4.31 -4.46 1.18
C CYS A 161 3.36 -4.21 2.36
N ALA A 162 3.06 -5.23 3.16
CA ALA A 162 2.19 -5.12 4.32
C ALA A 162 2.79 -4.15 5.36
N ALA A 163 4.10 -4.22 5.62
CA ALA A 163 4.77 -3.28 6.51
C ALA A 163 4.70 -1.84 5.99
N LEU A 164 4.92 -1.62 4.69
CA LEU A 164 4.84 -0.28 4.07
C LEU A 164 3.42 0.29 4.13
N ILE A 165 2.40 -0.50 3.78
CA ILE A 165 0.99 -0.07 3.81
C ILE A 165 0.51 0.14 5.26
N ALA A 166 0.92 -0.71 6.20
CA ALA A 166 0.60 -0.53 7.62
C ALA A 166 1.28 0.73 8.17
N ALA A 167 2.54 0.99 7.82
CA ALA A 167 3.23 2.23 8.20
C ALA A 167 2.53 3.47 7.63
N LEU A 168 2.06 3.41 6.38
CA LEU A 168 1.25 4.47 5.77
C LEU A 168 -0.07 4.67 6.52
N LEU A 169 -0.76 3.58 6.86
CA LEU A 169 -2.02 3.65 7.59
C LEU A 169 -1.82 4.25 9.00
N VAL A 170 -0.79 3.82 9.72
CA VAL A 170 -0.43 4.40 11.03
C VAL A 170 -0.08 5.87 10.90
N LEU A 171 0.69 6.25 9.88
CA LEU A 171 1.07 7.62 9.63
C LEU A 171 -0.18 8.48 9.37
N GLN A 172 -1.09 8.04 8.51
CA GLN A 172 -2.33 8.78 8.25
C GLN A 172 -3.23 8.84 9.49
N LEU A 173 -3.45 7.73 10.21
CA LEU A 173 -4.28 7.73 11.43
C LEU A 173 -3.71 8.59 12.57
N SER A 174 -2.38 8.71 12.67
CA SER A 174 -1.72 9.51 13.72
C SER A 174 -1.80 11.01 13.44
N PHE A 175 -2.07 11.39 12.19
CA PHE A 175 -1.92 12.75 11.69
C PHE A 175 -3.13 13.24 10.87
N ALA A 176 -4.21 12.45 10.81
CA ALA A 176 -5.52 12.77 10.24
C ALA A 176 -6.27 13.81 11.06
#